data_AF-A0AAD7VYV0-F1
#
_entry.id   AF-A0AAD7VYV0-F1
#
_cell.length_a   1.000
_cell.length_b   1.000
_cell.length_c   1.000
_cell.angle_alpha   90.00
_cell.angle_beta   90.00
_cell.angle_gamma   90.00
#
_symmetry.space_group_name_H-M   'P 1'
#
loop_
_entity.id
_entity.type
_entity.pdbx_description
1 polymer ?
#
loop_
_entity_poly.entity_id
_entity_poly.type
_entity_poly.pdbx_seq_one_letter_code
_entity_poly.pdbx_strand_id
1 'polypeptide(L)'
;MKSYLTQECIESLKKYVSYGRSTLERTVAPEVSLLQKDPSSPVVCHVTGFFPRGVMVTWQKKGEDHYDDVELRETVPNEDGTFQTTSRLTVKDWQTEDYTCIVQHKSLEEDIVK
;
A
#
# COMPACT_ATOMS: atom_id res chain seq x y z
N MET A 1 -25.75 10.70 -25.65
CA MET A 1 -25.19 10.12 -24.41
C MET A 1 -24.44 8.81 -24.67
N LYS A 2 -25.04 7.80 -25.33
CA LYS A 2 -24.34 6.54 -25.67
C LYS A 2 -23.11 6.77 -26.55
N SER A 3 -23.24 7.54 -27.63
CA SER A 3 -22.12 7.90 -28.54
C SER A 3 -20.93 8.54 -27.81
N TYR A 4 -21.21 9.53 -26.96
CA TYR A 4 -20.18 10.19 -26.14
C TYR A 4 -19.38 9.20 -25.30
N LEU A 5 -20.04 8.34 -24.53
CA LEU A 5 -19.36 7.38 -23.64
C LEU A 5 -18.56 6.33 -24.40
N THR A 6 -19.05 5.87 -25.56
CA THR A 6 -18.41 4.78 -26.32
C THR A 6 -17.40 5.26 -27.37
N GLN A 7 -17.33 6.55 -27.67
CA GLN A 7 -16.44 7.10 -28.70
C GLN A 7 -15.65 8.29 -28.16
N GLU A 8 -16.27 9.46 -28.06
CA GLU A 8 -15.58 10.72 -27.70
C GLU A 8 -14.83 10.64 -26.37
N CYS A 9 -15.44 10.02 -25.36
CA CYS A 9 -14.84 9.81 -24.04
C CYS A 9 -13.60 8.90 -24.14
N ILE A 10 -13.69 7.80 -24.88
CA ILE A 10 -12.58 6.84 -25.06
C ILE A 10 -11.43 7.48 -25.84
N GLU A 11 -11.74 8.21 -26.92
CA GLU A 11 -10.74 8.93 -27.71
C GLU A 11 -10.01 9.99 -26.89
N SER A 12 -10.77 10.78 -26.11
CA SER A 12 -10.20 11.78 -25.19
C SER A 12 -9.35 11.12 -24.11
N LEU A 13 -9.81 10.02 -23.51
CA LEU A 13 -9.05 9.28 -22.50
C LEU A 13 -7.73 8.75 -23.07
N LYS A 14 -7.73 8.15 -24.26
CA LYS A 14 -6.50 7.69 -24.93
C LYS A 14 -5.50 8.82 -25.13
N LYS A 15 -5.98 10.01 -25.51
CA LYS A 15 -5.17 11.22 -25.67
C LYS A 15 -4.57 11.69 -24.33
N TYR A 16 -5.34 11.70 -23.25
CA TYR A 16 -4.81 12.07 -21.94
C TYR A 16 -3.83 11.04 -21.39
N VAL A 17 -4.07 9.74 -21.61
CA VAL A 17 -3.14 8.67 -21.24
C VAL A 17 -1.82 8.81 -22.00
N SER A 18 -1.86 9.16 -23.29
CA SER A 18 -0.63 9.37 -24.05
C SER A 18 0.15 10.60 -23.59
N TYR A 19 -0.54 11.70 -23.24
CA TYR A 19 0.10 12.90 -22.68
C TYR A 19 0.69 12.68 -21.29
N GLY A 20 0.01 11.92 -20.44
CA GLY A 20 0.43 11.63 -19.06
C GLY A 20 1.29 10.37 -18.91
N ARG A 21 1.74 9.76 -20.01
CA ARG A 21 2.33 8.42 -20.02
C ARG A 21 3.47 8.25 -19.03
N SER A 22 4.43 9.18 -19.02
CA SER A 22 5.58 9.12 -18.11
C SER A 22 5.16 9.10 -16.63
N THR A 23 4.14 9.88 -16.26
CA THR A 23 3.61 9.93 -14.90
C THR A 23 2.78 8.70 -14.56
N LEU A 24 1.97 8.19 -15.51
CA LEU A 24 1.10 7.03 -15.31
C LEU A 24 1.86 5.70 -15.26
N GLU A 25 2.97 5.61 -15.99
CA GLU A 25 3.86 4.44 -15.98
C GLU A 25 4.89 4.50 -14.86
N ARG A 26 5.09 5.68 -14.24
CA ARG A 26 5.98 5.85 -13.08
C ARG A 26 5.57 4.90 -11.96
N THR A 27 6.56 4.28 -11.34
CA THR A 27 6.41 3.52 -10.10
C THR A 27 7.44 3.99 -9.08
N VAL A 28 7.04 4.10 -7.83
CA VAL A 28 7.95 4.36 -6.70
C VAL A 28 7.71 3.29 -5.64
N ALA A 29 8.81 2.69 -5.17
CA ALA A 29 8.75 1.63 -4.18
C ALA A 29 8.41 2.16 -2.78
N PRO A 30 7.58 1.42 -2.01
CA PRO A 30 7.30 1.78 -0.63
C PRO A 30 8.54 1.65 0.25
N GLU A 31 8.67 2.58 1.19
CA GLU A 31 9.47 2.40 2.39
C GLU A 31 8.58 1.81 3.49
N VAL A 32 9.07 0.79 4.17
CA VAL A 32 8.32 0.06 5.21
C VAL A 32 9.09 0.08 6.51
N SER A 33 8.41 0.49 7.59
CA SER A 33 8.95 0.49 8.94
C SER A 33 7.95 -0.08 9.94
N LEU A 34 8.46 -0.78 10.95
CA LEU A 34 7.67 -1.22 12.10
C LEU A 34 7.87 -0.23 13.24
N LEU A 35 6.77 0.33 13.73
CA LEU A 35 6.75 1.33 14.77
C LEU A 35 5.98 0.78 15.97
N GLN A 36 6.57 0.84 17.15
CA GLN A 36 5.91 0.50 18.40
C GLN A 36 6.30 1.55 19.44
N LYS A 37 5.31 2.17 20.08
CA LYS A 37 5.56 3.25 21.05
C LYS A 37 6.13 2.71 22.38
N ASP A 38 5.57 1.61 22.86
CA ASP A 38 5.95 0.91 24.08
C ASP A 38 5.49 -0.56 23.96
N PRO A 39 6.00 -1.50 24.78
CA PRO A 39 5.68 -2.93 24.64
C PRO A 39 4.20 -3.28 24.78
N SER A 40 3.38 -2.42 25.41
CA SER A 40 1.93 -2.62 25.53
C SER A 40 1.12 -1.97 24.39
N SER A 41 1.75 -1.13 23.59
CA SER A 41 1.12 -0.48 22.45
C SER A 41 1.05 -1.41 21.23
N PRO A 42 0.02 -1.27 20.38
CA PRO A 42 -0.04 -1.94 19.09
C PRO A 42 1.20 -1.65 18.24
N VAL A 43 1.59 -2.64 17.44
CA VAL A 43 2.65 -2.51 16.44
C VAL A 43 2.05 -1.94 15.17
N VAL A 44 2.74 -0.99 14.56
CA VAL A 44 2.29 -0.32 13.35
C VAL A 44 3.27 -0.62 12.22
N CYS A 45 2.79 -1.27 11.17
CA CYS A 45 3.47 -1.32 9.89
C CYS A 45 3.15 -0.05 9.11
N HIS A 46 4.11 0.87 9.06
CA HIS A 46 4.00 2.12 8.32
C HIS A 46 4.62 1.95 6.93
N VAL A 47 3.79 2.19 5.92
CA VAL A 47 4.14 2.04 4.50
C VAL A 47 3.98 3.41 3.85
N THR A 48 5.04 3.99 3.29
CA THR A 48 5.02 5.35 2.74
C THR A 48 5.89 5.48 1.48
N GLY A 49 5.77 6.59 0.77
CA GLY A 49 6.62 6.91 -0.38
C GLY A 49 6.30 6.14 -1.65
N PHE A 50 5.17 5.43 -1.72
CA PHE A 50 4.85 4.57 -2.87
C PHE A 50 3.94 5.23 -3.90
N PHE A 51 4.05 4.78 -5.14
CA PHE A 51 3.15 5.16 -6.23
C PHE A 51 3.12 4.05 -7.29
N PRO A 52 1.95 3.64 -7.82
CA PRO A 52 0.61 4.23 -7.67
C PRO A 52 -0.07 3.91 -6.33
N ARG A 53 -1.30 4.41 -6.12
CA ARG A 53 -2.04 4.28 -4.84
C ARG A 53 -2.29 2.84 -4.37
N GLY A 54 -2.35 1.87 -5.30
CA GLY A 54 -2.72 0.49 -4.96
C GLY A 54 -1.59 -0.25 -4.24
N VAL A 55 -1.81 -0.57 -2.97
CA VAL A 55 -0.90 -1.35 -2.11
C VAL A 55 -1.69 -2.40 -1.34
N MET A 56 -1.08 -3.56 -1.08
CA MET A 56 -1.62 -4.58 -0.19
C MET A 56 -0.69 -4.72 1.02
N VAL A 57 -1.26 -4.73 2.23
CA VAL A 57 -0.53 -4.86 3.49
C VAL A 57 -1.19 -5.97 4.29
N THR A 58 -0.47 -7.06 4.53
CA THR A 58 -0.95 -8.26 5.21
C THR A 58 -0.05 -8.53 6.41
N TRP A 59 -0.65 -8.93 7.53
CA TRP A 59 0.12 -9.49 8.63
C TRP A 59 0.17 -11.01 8.47
N GLN A 60 1.32 -11.61 8.68
CA GLN A 60 1.45 -13.06 8.79
C GLN A 60 1.93 -13.44 10.18
N LYS A 61 1.47 -14.58 10.67
CA LYS A 61 1.96 -15.23 11.88
C LYS A 61 2.57 -16.56 11.50
N LYS A 62 3.88 -16.74 11.70
CA LYS A 62 4.60 -17.97 11.32
C LYS A 62 4.38 -18.36 9.84
N GLY A 63 4.28 -17.36 8.97
CA GLY A 63 4.07 -17.53 7.53
C GLY A 63 2.63 -17.75 7.06
N GLU A 64 1.64 -17.74 7.97
CA GLU A 64 0.23 -17.82 7.62
C GLU A 64 -0.45 -16.44 7.76
N ASP A 65 -1.32 -16.09 6.80
CA ASP A 65 -2.05 -14.82 6.83
C ASP A 65 -2.89 -14.68 8.10
N HIS A 66 -2.80 -13.51 8.72
CA HIS A 66 -3.45 -13.15 9.96
C HIS A 66 -4.31 -11.91 9.79
N TYR A 67 -5.57 -12.01 10.23
CA TYR A 67 -6.57 -10.96 10.07
C TYR A 67 -7.16 -10.47 11.39
N ASP A 68 -6.97 -11.22 12.48
CA ASP A 68 -7.48 -10.85 13.81
C ASP A 68 -6.67 -9.70 14.40
N ASP A 69 -7.32 -8.79 15.13
CA ASP A 69 -6.66 -7.65 15.79
C ASP A 69 -5.83 -6.75 14.86
N VAL A 70 -6.13 -6.79 13.56
CA VAL A 70 -5.52 -5.96 12.50
C VAL A 70 -6.44 -4.81 12.09
N GLU A 71 -5.91 -3.60 12.09
CA GLU A 71 -6.58 -2.39 11.58
C GLU A 71 -5.74 -1.75 10.47
N LEU A 72 -6.17 -1.93 9.20
CA LEU A 72 -5.61 -1.21 8.07
C LEU A 72 -6.29 0.16 7.91
N ARG A 73 -5.51 1.23 7.93
CA ARG A 73 -6.02 2.59 7.71
C ARG A 73 -6.15 2.93 6.23
N GLU A 74 -6.92 3.97 5.94
CA GLU A 74 -7.06 4.48 4.58
C GLU A 74 -5.71 4.94 4.01
N THR A 75 -5.51 4.68 2.72
CA THR A 75 -4.37 5.21 1.99
C THR A 75 -4.58 6.68 1.67
N VAL A 76 -3.71 7.52 2.23
CA VAL A 76 -3.72 8.98 2.09
C VAL A 76 -2.56 9.47 1.21
N PRO A 77 -2.73 10.60 0.49
CA PRO A 77 -1.67 11.16 -0.35
C PRO A 77 -0.62 11.93 0.47
N ASN A 78 0.60 11.97 -0.04
CA ASN A 78 1.70 12.81 0.42
C ASN A 78 1.84 14.07 -0.44
N GLU A 79 2.53 15.09 0.06
CA GLU A 79 2.74 16.36 -0.66
C GLU A 79 3.58 16.19 -1.95
N ASP A 80 4.44 15.18 -2.00
CA ASP A 80 5.30 14.85 -3.15
C ASP A 80 4.59 14.03 -4.24
N GLY A 81 3.29 13.75 -4.07
CA GLY A 81 2.49 12.96 -5.00
C GLY A 81 2.67 11.44 -4.86
N THR A 82 3.31 10.96 -3.79
CA THR A 82 3.26 9.55 -3.37
C THR A 82 2.11 9.29 -2.40
N PHE A 83 1.98 8.07 -1.92
CA PHE A 83 0.94 7.66 -0.98
C PHE A 83 1.54 7.02 0.27
N GLN A 84 0.75 6.98 1.33
CA GLN A 84 1.07 6.27 2.56
C GLN A 84 -0.14 5.58 3.16
N THR A 85 0.11 4.52 3.93
CA THR A 85 -0.88 3.83 4.76
C THR A 85 -0.21 3.24 6.01
N THR A 86 -1.03 2.84 6.98
CA THR A 86 -0.57 2.15 8.19
C THR A 86 -1.47 0.96 8.49
N SER A 87 -0.88 -0.17 8.84
CA SER A 87 -1.58 -1.32 9.38
C SER A 87 -1.18 -1.53 10.84
N ARG A 88 -2.15 -1.60 11.76
CA ARG A 88 -1.92 -1.76 13.20
C ARG A 88 -2.26 -3.18 13.61
N LEU A 89 -1.37 -3.85 14.34
CA LEU A 89 -1.59 -5.16 14.95
C LEU A 89 -1.59 -5.02 16.47
N THR A 90 -2.66 -5.48 17.13
CA THR A 90 -2.82 -5.38 18.59
C THR A 90 -2.61 -6.72 19.28
N VAL A 91 -1.34 -7.06 19.55
CA VAL A 91 -0.95 -8.29 20.26
C VAL A 91 0.11 -7.98 21.32
N LYS A 92 0.28 -8.87 22.30
CA LYS A 92 1.25 -8.66 23.40
C LYS A 92 2.69 -8.94 22.98
N ASP A 93 2.96 -10.07 22.33
CA ASP A 93 4.32 -10.57 22.13
C ASP A 93 4.66 -10.84 20.65
N TRP A 94 4.40 -9.86 19.77
CA TRP A 94 4.47 -10.00 18.31
C TRP A 94 5.82 -10.56 17.79
N GLN A 95 6.94 -10.18 18.40
CA GLN A 95 8.28 -10.63 18.00
C GLN A 95 8.49 -12.11 18.32
N THR A 96 8.01 -12.57 19.48
CA THR A 96 8.17 -13.99 19.87
C THR A 96 7.19 -14.90 19.15
N GLU A 97 6.07 -14.35 18.70
CA GLU A 97 5.04 -15.07 17.95
C GLU A 97 5.27 -15.06 16.43
N ASP A 98 6.40 -14.50 15.98
CA ASP A 98 6.86 -14.48 14.58
C ASP A 98 5.85 -13.81 13.65
N TYR A 99 5.37 -12.63 14.07
CA TYR A 99 4.54 -11.78 13.25
C TYR A 99 5.38 -10.97 12.27
N THR A 100 4.98 -10.96 11.02
CA THR A 100 5.62 -10.19 9.94
C THR A 100 4.59 -9.38 9.17
N CYS A 101 5.00 -8.18 8.75
CA CYS A 101 4.22 -7.35 7.83
C CYS A 101 4.70 -7.58 6.41
N ILE A 102 3.80 -8.07 5.55
CA ILE A 102 4.02 -8.31 4.12
C ILE A 102 3.42 -7.15 3.34
N VAL A 103 4.22 -6.51 2.49
CA VAL A 103 3.81 -5.39 1.65
C VAL A 103 4.00 -5.74 0.19
N GLN A 104 2.90 -5.72 -0.56
CA GLN A 104 2.87 -5.95 -2.00
C GLN A 104 2.50 -4.68 -2.73
N HIS A 105 3.25 -4.34 -3.76
CA HIS A 105 3.05 -3.13 -4.53
C HIS A 105 3.57 -3.32 -5.96
N LYS A 106 2.91 -2.69 -6.95
CA LYS A 106 3.22 -2.86 -8.39
C LYS A 106 4.68 -2.53 -8.75
N SER A 107 5.34 -1.68 -7.96
CA SER A 107 6.74 -1.31 -8.19
C SER A 107 7.76 -2.37 -7.77
N LEU A 108 7.32 -3.42 -7.08
CA LEU A 108 8.19 -4.41 -6.45
C LEU A 108 8.26 -5.67 -7.33
N GLU A 109 9.45 -6.24 -7.44
CA GLU A 109 9.64 -7.58 -8.04
C GLU A 109 9.35 -8.69 -7.01
N GLU A 110 9.65 -8.42 -5.73
CA GLU A 110 9.41 -9.31 -4.59
C GLU A 110 8.76 -8.54 -3.44
N ASP A 111 7.97 -9.23 -2.63
CA ASP A 111 7.26 -8.63 -1.50
C ASP A 111 8.23 -8.17 -0.41
N ILE A 112 7.94 -7.02 0.22
CA ILE A 112 8.71 -6.58 1.38
C ILE A 112 8.17 -7.28 2.62
N VAL A 113 9.07 -7.96 3.35
CA VAL A 113 8.79 -8.61 4.64
C VAL A 113 9.49 -7.83 5.75
N LYS A 114 8.73 -7.44 6.79
CA LYS A 114 9.23 -6.72 7.96
C LYS A 114 8.82 -7.36 9.26
#